data_AF-A0A9E4HU85-F1
#
_entry.id   AF-A0A9E4HU85-F1
#
_cell.length_a   1.000
_cell.length_b   1.000
_cell.length_c   1.000
_cell.angle_alpha   90.00
_cell.angle_beta   90.00
_cell.angle_gamma   90.00
#
_symmetry.space_group_name_H-M   'P 1'
#
loop_
_entity.id
_entity.type
_entity.pdbx_description
1 polymer ?
#
loop_
_entity_poly.entity_id
_entity_poly.type
_entity_poly.pdbx_seq_one_letter_code
_entity_poly.pdbx_strand_id
1 'polypeptide(L)'
;MAGRSALGILVDANDDLDARWEAVGHQLRQAEIEAPTRTSAGTVVEGKPRVGIWLMPDNGSAGELEDFIQELLPEGDPVWPRAQRYIDDIPAAHRKFTAGKILRAQIHAWLATRKEPRKMGTAVGAGDLNATHPLATQFVDWLRRLFG
;
A
#
# COMPACT_ATOMS: atom_id res chain seq x y z
N MET A 1 1.63 -4.97 33.69
CA MET A 1 2.10 -3.93 32.75
C MET A 1 0.95 -3.64 31.79
N ALA A 2 0.42 -2.41 31.76
CA ALA A 2 -0.61 -2.06 30.78
C ALA A 2 0.03 -2.15 29.39
N GLY A 3 -0.43 -3.07 28.54
CA GLY A 3 0.06 -3.21 27.18
C GLY A 3 -0.11 -1.87 26.46
N ARG A 4 0.93 -1.42 25.74
CA ARG A 4 0.81 -0.26 24.85
C ARG A 4 -0.24 -0.61 23.80
N SER A 5 -1.38 0.08 23.84
CA SER A 5 -2.41 -0.04 22.80
C SER A 5 -2.00 0.85 21.64
N ALA A 6 -1.98 0.29 20.42
CA ALA A 6 -1.65 1.00 19.20
C ALA A 6 -2.65 0.65 18.11
N LEU A 7 -3.04 1.65 17.31
CA LEU A 7 -3.93 1.53 16.16
C LEU A 7 -3.18 1.97 14.90
N GLY A 8 -3.08 1.08 13.92
CA GLY A 8 -2.57 1.39 12.58
C GLY A 8 -3.71 1.64 11.61
N ILE A 9 -3.69 2.78 10.93
CA ILE A 9 -4.63 3.18 9.88
C ILE A 9 -3.86 3.13 8.56
N LEU A 10 -4.25 2.22 7.68
CA LEU A 10 -3.68 2.05 6.33
C LEU A 10 -4.78 2.34 5.32
N VAL A 11 -4.60 3.34 4.44
CA VAL A 11 -5.66 3.78 3.54
C VAL A 11 -5.12 4.11 2.16
N ASP A 12 -5.85 3.71 1.12
CA ASP A 12 -5.56 4.14 -0.25
C ASP A 12 -5.79 5.64 -0.42
N ALA A 13 -4.81 6.35 -0.98
CA ALA A 13 -4.98 7.74 -1.40
C ALA A 13 -5.97 7.86 -2.57
N ASN A 14 -6.15 6.79 -3.36
CA ASN A 14 -6.94 6.79 -4.59
C ASN A 14 -6.47 7.94 -5.50
N ASP A 15 -7.36 8.80 -5.98
CA ASP A 15 -7.04 9.87 -6.93
C ASP A 15 -6.58 11.18 -6.27
N ASP A 16 -6.77 11.37 -4.96
CA ASP A 16 -6.48 12.62 -4.25
C ASP A 16 -5.96 12.37 -2.83
N LEU A 17 -4.64 12.53 -2.69
CA LEU A 17 -3.92 12.34 -1.44
C LEU A 17 -4.32 13.36 -0.36
N ASP A 18 -4.55 14.62 -0.73
CA ASP A 18 -4.84 15.69 0.23
C ASP A 18 -6.28 15.58 0.73
N ALA A 19 -7.24 15.31 -0.16
CA ALA A 19 -8.61 15.00 0.24
C ALA A 19 -8.67 13.75 1.12
N ARG A 20 -7.87 12.71 0.82
CA ARG A 20 -7.81 11.51 1.67
C ARG A 20 -7.23 11.81 3.05
N TRP A 21 -6.17 12.62 3.11
CA TRP A 21 -5.58 13.05 4.38
C TRP A 21 -6.57 13.84 5.23
N GLU A 22 -7.29 14.81 4.63
CA GLU A 22 -8.32 15.58 5.33
C GLU A 22 -9.46 14.70 5.84
N ALA A 23 -9.88 13.70 5.06
CA ALA A 23 -10.90 12.74 5.51
C ALA A 23 -10.43 11.94 6.75
N VAL A 24 -9.18 11.47 6.75
CA VAL A 24 -8.60 10.79 7.92
C VAL A 24 -8.49 11.73 9.12
N GLY A 25 -7.98 12.96 8.90
CA GLY A 25 -7.88 13.99 9.93
C GLY A 25 -9.23 14.37 10.53
N HIS A 26 -10.29 14.42 9.71
CA HIS A 26 -11.65 14.62 10.20
C HIS A 26 -12.09 13.50 11.14
N GLN A 27 -11.85 12.24 10.79
CA GLN A 27 -12.18 11.10 11.67
C GLN A 27 -11.39 11.12 12.98
N LEU A 28 -10.10 11.50 12.94
CA LEU A 28 -9.29 11.66 14.15
C LEU A 28 -9.87 12.72 15.08
N ARG A 29 -10.26 13.88 14.54
CA ARG A 29 -10.88 14.97 15.33
C ARG A 29 -12.19 14.53 15.98
N GLN A 30 -13.00 13.73 15.30
CA GLN A 30 -14.23 13.16 15.87
C GLN A 30 -13.95 12.20 17.04
N ALA A 31 -12.75 11.60 17.07
CA ALA A 31 -12.28 10.75 18.15
C ALA A 31 -11.46 11.51 19.21
N GLU A 32 -11.51 12.85 19.21
CA GLU A 32 -10.75 13.72 20.12
C GLU A 32 -9.22 13.54 20.02
N ILE A 33 -8.73 13.05 18.88
CA ILE A 33 -7.30 12.96 18.57
C ILE A 33 -6.93 14.17 17.72
N GLU A 34 -5.91 14.91 18.17
CA GLU A 34 -5.38 16.03 17.38
C GLU A 34 -4.87 15.52 16.03
N ALA A 35 -5.36 16.12 14.94
CA ALA A 35 -4.94 15.77 13.61
C ALA A 35 -3.49 16.24 13.39
N PRO A 36 -2.54 15.33 13.17
CA PRO A 36 -1.14 15.70 13.01
C PRO A 36 -0.89 16.34 11.63
N THR A 37 0.35 16.77 11.39
CA THR A 37 0.82 17.07 10.03
C THR A 37 1.20 15.77 9.31
N ARG A 38 0.85 15.64 8.03
CA ARG A 38 1.28 14.50 7.19
C ARG A 38 2.80 14.49 7.05
N THR A 39 3.40 13.32 7.12
CA THR A 39 4.84 13.13 6.90
C THR A 39 5.07 12.08 5.82
N SER A 40 6.13 12.23 5.03
CA SER A 40 6.52 11.23 4.02
C SER A 40 6.92 9.89 4.64
N ALA A 41 7.40 9.88 5.87
CA ALA A 41 7.74 8.65 6.58
C ALA A 41 6.52 7.90 7.15
N GLY A 42 5.29 8.39 6.95
CA GLY A 42 4.12 7.90 7.69
C GLY A 42 4.04 8.52 9.08
N THR A 43 2.84 8.92 9.46
CA THR A 43 2.60 9.74 10.65
C THR A 43 2.29 8.87 11.87
N VAL A 44 2.78 9.26 13.04
CA VAL A 44 2.49 8.64 14.33
C VAL A 44 2.11 9.73 15.33
N VAL A 45 0.96 9.56 15.96
CA VAL A 45 0.43 10.40 17.04
C VAL A 45 0.59 9.63 18.34
N GLU A 46 1.32 10.21 19.29
CA GLU A 46 1.45 9.65 20.63
C GLU A 46 0.14 9.80 21.40
N GLY A 47 -0.19 8.79 22.21
CA GLY A 47 -1.47 8.74 22.92
C GLY A 47 -1.75 7.39 23.56
N LYS A 48 -2.99 7.20 24.02
CA LYS A 48 -3.49 5.91 24.53
C LYS A 48 -4.87 5.62 23.91
N PRO A 49 -4.94 4.96 22.74
CA PRO A 49 -3.83 4.32 22.02
C PRO A 49 -2.92 5.29 21.26
N ARG A 50 -1.70 4.83 20.92
CA ARG A 50 -0.88 5.46 19.87
C ARG A 50 -1.56 5.22 18.52
N VAL A 51 -1.61 6.22 17.65
CA VAL A 51 -2.25 6.09 16.33
C VAL A 51 -1.23 6.35 15.24
N GLY A 52 -1.06 5.40 14.33
CA GLY A 52 -0.23 5.59 13.15
C GLY A 52 -1.10 5.62 11.90
N ILE A 53 -0.74 6.47 10.95
CA ILE A 53 -1.40 6.60 9.65
C ILE A 53 -0.38 6.41 8.54
N TRP A 54 -0.72 5.57 7.58
CA TRP A 54 -0.01 5.42 6.32
C TRP A 54 -1.01 5.56 5.16
N LEU A 55 -0.72 6.47 4.25
CA LEU A 55 -1.45 6.62 2.99
C LEU A 55 -0.69 5.90 1.89
N MET A 56 -1.35 4.99 1.19
CA MET A 56 -0.74 4.32 0.04
C MET A 56 -0.54 5.32 -1.12
N PRO A 57 0.48 5.08 -1.96
CA PRO A 57 1.50 4.04 -1.78
C PRO A 57 2.60 4.44 -0.78
N ASP A 58 2.89 5.73 -0.64
CA ASP A 58 4.15 6.25 -0.10
C ASP A 58 4.00 7.49 0.82
N ASN A 59 2.77 7.83 1.22
CA ASN A 59 2.38 9.07 1.95
C ASN A 59 2.60 10.39 1.18
N GLY A 60 3.13 10.35 -0.04
CA GLY A 60 3.49 11.51 -0.85
C GLY A 60 2.74 11.62 -2.16
N SER A 61 2.14 10.52 -2.62
CA SER A 61 1.49 10.38 -3.92
C SER A 61 0.05 9.87 -3.79
N ALA A 62 -0.79 10.22 -4.76
CA ALA A 62 -2.07 9.53 -4.98
C ALA A 62 -1.80 8.08 -5.43
N GLY A 63 -2.69 7.15 -5.08
CA GLY A 63 -2.57 5.74 -5.46
C GLY A 63 -3.20 4.76 -4.48
N GLU A 64 -3.10 3.48 -4.82
CA GLU A 64 -3.61 2.34 -4.08
C GLU A 64 -2.47 1.42 -3.63
N LEU A 65 -2.80 0.37 -2.86
CA LEU A 65 -1.88 -0.72 -2.52
C LEU A 65 -1.14 -1.30 -3.73
N GLU A 66 -1.81 -1.38 -4.88
CA GLU A 66 -1.21 -1.88 -6.11
C GLU A 66 0.00 -1.06 -6.56
N ASP A 67 -0.04 0.27 -6.44
CA ASP A 67 1.09 1.15 -6.77
C ASP A 67 2.29 0.86 -5.85
N PHE A 68 2.02 0.65 -4.55
CA PHE A 68 3.05 0.21 -3.61
C PHE A 68 3.66 -1.13 -4.04
N ILE A 69 2.84 -2.13 -4.37
CA ILE A 69 3.34 -3.45 -4.78
C ILE A 69 4.14 -3.37 -6.09
N GLN A 70 3.76 -2.49 -7.03
CA GLN A 70 4.50 -2.28 -8.27
C GLN A 70 5.94 -1.81 -8.02
N GLU A 71 6.14 -0.86 -7.10
CA GLU A 71 7.48 -0.39 -6.70
C GLU A 71 8.34 -1.49 -6.06
N LEU A 72 7.69 -2.50 -5.47
CA LEU A 72 8.36 -3.63 -4.84
C LEU A 72 8.63 -4.78 -5.82
N LEU A 73 8.25 -4.68 -7.10
CA LEU A 73 8.59 -5.72 -8.08
C LEU A 73 10.11 -5.78 -8.29
N PRO A 74 10.70 -6.98 -8.49
CA PRO A 74 12.12 -7.09 -8.80
C PRO A 74 12.47 -6.32 -10.09
N GLU A 75 13.49 -5.46 -10.00
CA GLU A 75 13.96 -4.70 -11.15
C GLU A 75 14.40 -5.64 -12.28
N GLY A 76 13.91 -5.38 -13.49
CA GLY A 76 14.23 -6.18 -14.67
C GLY A 76 13.58 -7.57 -14.73
N ASP A 77 12.58 -7.90 -13.89
CA ASP A 77 11.85 -9.17 -14.00
C ASP A 77 11.23 -9.29 -15.42
N PRO A 78 11.64 -10.29 -16.22
CA PRO A 78 11.21 -10.41 -17.62
C PRO A 78 9.74 -10.82 -17.77
N VAL A 79 9.10 -11.28 -16.69
CA VAL A 79 7.68 -11.65 -16.67
C VAL A 79 6.79 -10.44 -16.48
N TRP A 80 7.26 -9.37 -15.82
CA TRP A 80 6.43 -8.18 -15.58
C TRP A 80 5.88 -7.58 -16.88
N PRO A 81 6.70 -7.28 -17.92
CA PRO A 81 6.18 -6.80 -19.20
C PRO A 81 5.29 -7.80 -19.95
N ARG A 82 5.36 -9.10 -19.62
CA ARG A 82 4.49 -10.13 -20.21
C ARG A 82 3.12 -10.16 -19.51
N ALA A 83 3.10 -10.01 -18.19
CA ALA A 83 1.88 -9.90 -17.41
C ALA A 83 1.09 -8.65 -17.78
N GLN A 84 1.78 -7.51 -17.97
CA GLN A 84 1.17 -6.27 -18.45
C GLN A 84 0.50 -6.49 -19.82
N ARG A 85 1.27 -6.96 -20.82
CA ARG A 85 0.73 -7.25 -22.16
C ARG A 85 -0.43 -8.23 -22.14
N TYR A 86 -0.35 -9.31 -21.37
CA TYR A 86 -1.43 -10.28 -21.27
C TYR A 86 -2.76 -9.63 -20.84
N ILE A 87 -2.72 -8.69 -19.89
CA ILE A 87 -3.91 -7.97 -19.43
C ILE A 87 -4.33 -6.87 -20.42
N ASP A 88 -3.37 -6.14 -20.99
CA ASP A 88 -3.62 -5.03 -21.89
C ASP A 88 -4.22 -5.50 -23.22
N ASP A 89 -3.81 -6.68 -23.71
CA ASP A 89 -4.30 -7.30 -24.95
C ASP A 89 -5.74 -7.81 -24.84
N ILE A 90 -6.31 -7.95 -23.63
CA ILE A 90 -7.72 -8.33 -23.46
C ILE A 90 -8.60 -7.14 -23.89
N PRO A 91 -9.47 -7.29 -24.91
CA PRO A 91 -10.35 -6.21 -25.33
C PRO A 91 -11.22 -5.71 -24.18
N ALA A 92 -11.48 -4.40 -24.09
CA ALA A 92 -12.27 -3.81 -23.00
C ALA A 92 -13.64 -4.49 -22.82
N ALA A 93 -14.29 -4.87 -23.92
CA ALA A 93 -15.58 -5.58 -23.91
C ALA A 93 -15.51 -6.99 -23.30
N HIS A 94 -14.33 -7.59 -23.20
CA HIS A 94 -14.10 -8.92 -22.62
C HIS A 94 -13.54 -8.87 -21.19
N ARG A 95 -13.14 -7.68 -20.70
CA ARG A 95 -12.63 -7.53 -19.34
C ARG A 95 -13.77 -7.66 -18.34
N LYS A 96 -13.57 -8.48 -17.31
CA LYS A 96 -14.48 -8.61 -16.15
C LYS A 96 -14.14 -7.65 -15.00
N PHE A 97 -13.14 -6.80 -15.21
CA PHE A 97 -12.68 -5.79 -14.27
C PHE A 97 -12.77 -4.41 -14.93
N THR A 98 -12.90 -3.36 -14.12
CA THR A 98 -12.99 -1.97 -14.60
C THR A 98 -11.61 -1.44 -15.03
N ALA A 99 -11.58 -0.37 -15.82
CA ALA A 99 -10.32 0.26 -16.24
C ALA A 99 -9.42 0.65 -15.06
N GLY A 100 -10.01 1.16 -13.96
CA GLY A 100 -9.29 1.50 -12.73
C GLY A 100 -8.70 0.30 -11.98
N LYS A 101 -8.92 -0.95 -12.43
CA LYS A 101 -8.33 -2.16 -11.83
C LYS A 101 -7.33 -2.85 -12.77
N ILE A 102 -6.85 -2.16 -13.80
CA ILE A 102 -5.79 -2.66 -14.70
C ILE A 102 -4.53 -3.04 -13.92
N LEU A 103 -3.98 -2.15 -13.09
CA LEU A 103 -2.74 -2.43 -12.37
C LEU A 103 -2.88 -3.66 -11.45
N ARG A 104 -4.01 -3.76 -10.75
CA ARG A 104 -4.38 -4.95 -9.95
C ARG A 104 -4.35 -6.23 -10.80
N ALA A 105 -4.99 -6.20 -11.97
CA ALA A 105 -5.02 -7.36 -12.86
C ALA A 105 -3.62 -7.73 -13.37
N GLN A 106 -2.77 -6.75 -13.71
CA GLN A 106 -1.40 -6.96 -14.15
C GLN A 106 -0.55 -7.59 -13.04
N ILE A 107 -0.62 -7.06 -11.81
CA ILE A 107 0.08 -7.61 -10.64
C ILE A 107 -0.38 -9.06 -10.38
N HIS A 108 -1.68 -9.34 -10.44
CA HIS A 108 -2.20 -10.69 -10.27
C HIS A 108 -1.76 -11.65 -11.39
N ALA A 109 -1.68 -11.19 -12.64
CA ALA A 109 -1.15 -11.98 -13.74
C ALA A 109 0.33 -12.31 -13.53
N TRP A 110 1.13 -11.37 -13.01
CA TRP A 110 2.51 -11.62 -12.62
C TRP A 110 2.60 -12.60 -11.44
N LEU A 111 1.79 -12.41 -10.39
CA LEU A 111 1.75 -13.29 -9.22
C LEU A 111 1.33 -14.73 -9.56
N ALA A 112 0.53 -14.93 -10.61
CA ALA A 112 0.13 -16.25 -11.09
C ALA A 112 1.32 -17.06 -11.67
N THR A 113 2.45 -16.40 -11.96
CA THR A 113 3.66 -17.03 -12.50
C THR A 113 4.70 -17.39 -11.42
N ARG A 114 4.46 -17.02 -10.17
CA ARG A 114 5.36 -17.36 -9.06
C ARG A 114 5.30 -18.87 -8.77
N LYS A 115 6.27 -19.39 -8.01
CA LYS A 115 6.40 -20.83 -7.69
C LYS A 115 5.07 -21.44 -7.23
N GLU A 116 4.30 -20.68 -6.47
CA GLU A 116 2.88 -20.94 -6.19
C GLU A 116 2.11 -19.67 -6.57
N PRO A 117 0.94 -19.75 -7.22
CA PRO A 117 0.09 -18.58 -7.42
C PRO A 117 -0.28 -17.92 -6.08
N ARG A 118 0.00 -16.63 -5.92
CA ARG A 118 -0.16 -15.92 -4.64
C ARG A 118 -1.14 -14.75 -4.69
N LYS A 119 -1.60 -14.34 -3.51
CA LYS A 119 -2.21 -13.02 -3.28
C LYS A 119 -1.12 -12.00 -2.93
N MET A 120 -1.36 -10.72 -3.21
CA MET A 120 -0.40 -9.64 -2.91
C MET A 120 0.11 -9.67 -1.46
N GLY A 121 -0.79 -9.77 -0.48
CA GLY A 121 -0.40 -9.81 0.94
C GLY A 121 0.50 -11.00 1.34
N THR A 122 0.50 -12.09 0.57
CA THR A 122 1.36 -13.26 0.81
C THR A 122 2.67 -13.22 0.01
N ALA A 123 2.78 -12.35 -0.99
CA ALA A 123 3.94 -12.27 -1.88
C ALA A 123 5.20 -11.74 -1.16
N VAL A 124 5.03 -10.85 -0.18
CA VAL A 124 6.14 -10.33 0.65
C VAL A 124 6.83 -11.48 1.40
N GLY A 125 6.06 -12.30 2.12
CA GLY A 125 6.61 -13.41 2.91
C GLY A 125 7.21 -14.53 2.06
N ALA A 126 6.86 -14.60 0.77
CA ALA A 126 7.39 -15.58 -0.17
C ALA A 126 8.73 -15.17 -0.81
N GLY A 127 9.19 -13.93 -0.60
CA GLY A 127 10.40 -13.41 -1.22
C GLY A 127 10.24 -13.08 -2.71
N ASP A 128 9.00 -13.01 -3.21
CA ASP A 128 8.72 -12.65 -4.61
C ASP A 128 8.94 -11.14 -4.86
N LEU A 129 8.83 -10.33 -3.81
CA LEU A 129 8.97 -8.86 -3.84
C LEU A 129 10.31 -8.40 -3.26
N ASN A 130 10.83 -7.27 -3.77
CA ASN A 130 12.03 -6.61 -3.26
C ASN A 130 11.76 -5.97 -1.90
N ALA A 131 11.86 -6.77 -0.84
CA ALA A 131 11.69 -6.31 0.54
C ALA A 131 12.78 -5.32 1.01
N THR A 132 13.87 -5.17 0.25
CA THR A 132 14.95 -4.20 0.53
C THR A 132 14.76 -2.85 -0.17
N HIS A 133 13.68 -2.69 -0.93
CA HIS A 133 13.34 -1.41 -1.56
C HIS A 133 13.23 -0.30 -0.49
N PRO A 134 13.69 0.94 -0.74
CA PRO A 134 13.61 2.03 0.24
C PRO A 134 12.17 2.29 0.72
N LEU A 135 11.17 2.17 -0.15
CA LEU A 135 9.76 2.31 0.22
C LEU A 135 9.31 1.21 1.21
N ALA A 136 9.72 -0.03 0.99
CA ALA A 136 9.43 -1.14 1.89
C ALA A 136 10.09 -0.93 3.26
N THR A 137 11.34 -0.44 3.26
CA THR A 137 12.08 -0.12 4.48
C THR A 137 11.37 0.99 5.27
N GLN A 138 10.96 2.07 4.61
CA GLN A 138 10.24 3.17 5.23
C GLN A 138 8.90 2.73 5.84
N PHE A 139 8.15 1.87 5.14
CA PHE A 139 6.91 1.29 5.65
C PHE A 139 7.13 0.44 6.90
N VAL A 140 8.17 -0.42 6.90
CA VAL A 140 8.53 -1.23 8.06
C VAL A 140 8.99 -0.37 9.24
N ASP A 141 9.75 0.70 8.99
CA ASP A 141 10.20 1.62 10.04
C ASP A 141 9.04 2.42 10.64
N TRP A 142 8.01 2.74 9.86
CA TRP A 142 6.75 3.27 10.39
C TRP A 142 6.04 2.25 11.30
N LEU A 143 5.91 0.98 10.87
CA LEU A 143 5.33 -0.08 11.71
C LEU A 143 6.11 -0.25 13.03
N ARG A 144 7.44 -0.20 12.98
CA ARG A 144 8.31 -0.29 14.18
C ARG A 144 8.12 0.90 15.11
N ARG A 145 8.03 2.13 14.59
CA ARG A 145 7.73 3.32 15.40
C ARG A 145 6.35 3.26 16.03
N LEU A 146 5.37 2.67 15.34
CA LEU A 146 4.01 2.54 15.85
C LEU A 146 3.89 1.45 16.93
N PHE A 147 4.35 0.23 16.64
CA PHE A 147 4.09 -0.95 17.45
C PHE A 147 5.24 -1.36 18.40
N GLY A 148 6.44 -0.78 18.25
CA GLY A 148 7.57 -0.92 19.18
C GLY A 148 7.44 -0.03 20.42
#